data_AF-A0A8X6HKX5-F1
#
_entry.id   AF-A0A8X6HKX5-F1
#
_cell.length_a   1.000
_cell.length_b   1.000
_cell.length_c   1.000
_cell.angle_alpha   90.00
_cell.angle_beta   90.00
_cell.angle_gamma   90.00
#
_symmetry.space_group_name_H-M   'P 1'
#
loop_
_entity.id
_entity.type
_entity.pdbx_description
1 polymer ?
#
loop_
_entity_poly.entity_id
_entity_poly.type
_entity_poly.pdbx_seq_one_letter_code
_entity_poly.pdbx_strand_id
1 'polypeptide(L)' 'MHRRVKAVYGECSLCRSNIVEWLKRFLERPELEDDIRPGQVHRVITPERIVGMNLLVFENHRITVKEIH' A
#
# COMPACT_ATOMS: atom_id res chain seq x y z
N MET A 1 -0.71 26.72 -8.00
CA MET A 1 -0.83 25.68 -6.95
C MET A 1 0.38 25.66 -6.01
N HIS A 2 1.60 25.41 -6.49
CA HIS A 2 2.81 25.32 -5.63
C HIS A 2 3.00 26.46 -4.62
N ARG A 3 2.86 27.74 -5.03
CA ARG A 3 2.99 28.87 -4.08
C ARG A 3 1.96 28.84 -2.94
N ARG A 4 0.73 28.39 -3.23
CA ARG A 4 -0.34 28.27 -2.23
C ARG A 4 -0.08 27.11 -1.28
N VAL A 5 0.38 25.97 -1.80
CA VAL A 5 0.77 24.81 -0.98
C VAL A 5 1.97 25.16 -0.10
N LYS A 6 3.01 25.80 -0.65
CA LYS A 6 4.17 26.26 0.12
C LYS A 6 3.80 27.30 1.19
N ALA A 7 2.81 28.16 0.94
CA ALA A 7 2.35 29.13 1.95
C ALA A 7 1.70 28.45 3.16
N VAL A 8 1.04 27.30 2.99
CA VAL A 8 0.36 26.56 4.07
C VAL A 8 1.31 25.58 4.77
N TYR A 9 2.11 24.84 4.00
CA TYR A 9 2.93 23.73 4.50
C TYR A 9 4.41 24.08 4.68
N GLY A 10 4.84 25.28 4.28
CA GLY A 10 6.22 25.75 4.43
C GLY A 10 7.23 24.80 3.79
N GLU A 11 8.24 24.41 4.56
CA GLU A 11 9.30 23.49 4.13
C GLU A 11 8.86 22.01 4.08
N CYS A 12 7.72 21.67 4.67
CA CYS A 12 7.08 20.36 4.48
C CYS A 12 6.26 20.28 3.17
N SER A 13 6.24 21.35 2.36
CA SER A 13 5.57 21.35 1.07
C SER A 13 6.25 20.41 0.08
N LEU A 14 5.45 19.72 -0.72
CA LEU A 14 5.93 19.03 -1.92
C LEU A 14 6.64 20.02 -2.86
N CYS A 15 7.67 19.52 -3.55
CA CYS A 15 8.38 20.29 -4.55
C CYS A 15 7.48 20.60 -5.76
N ARG A 16 7.87 21.61 -6.55
CA ARG A 16 7.07 22.08 -7.69
C ARG A 16 6.77 20.98 -8.71
N SER A 17 7.73 20.09 -9.00
CA SER A 17 7.56 18.98 -9.94
C SER A 17 6.47 18.01 -9.47
N ASN A 18 6.51 17.59 -8.20
CA ASN A 18 5.53 16.66 -7.64
C ASN A 18 4.12 17.24 -7.68
N ILE A 19 3.95 18.54 -7.39
CA ILE A 19 2.63 19.20 -7.47
C ILE A 19 2.11 19.25 -8.91
N VAL A 20 2.98 19.47 -9.90
CA VAL A 20 2.59 19.47 -11.32
C VAL A 20 2.22 18.06 -11.77
N GLU A 21 2.96 17.04 -11.35
CA GLU A 21 2.66 15.64 -11.65
C GLU A 21 1.31 15.23 -11.05
N TRP A 22 1.08 15.53 -9.77
CA TRP A 22 -0.20 15.29 -9.10
C TRP A 22 -1.37 15.98 -9.81
N LEU A 23 -1.19 17.23 -10.27
CA LEU A 23 -2.24 17.93 -11.00
C LEU A 23 -2.58 17.25 -12.33
N LYS A 24 -1.58 16.76 -13.07
CA LYS A 24 -1.81 16.00 -14.32
C LYS A 24 -2.55 14.70 -14.03
N ARG A 25 -2.06 13.93 -13.05
CA ARG A 25 -2.69 12.68 -12.61
C ARG A 25 -4.14 12.90 -12.19
N PHE A 26 -4.42 13.92 -11.38
CA PHE A 26 -5.77 14.22 -10.92
C PHE A 26 -6.77 14.52 -12.06
N LEU A 27 -6.30 15.15 -13.15
CA LEU A 27 -7.13 15.42 -14.33
C LEU A 27 -7.41 14.15 -15.16
N GLU A 28 -6.49 13.18 -15.15
CA GLU A 28 -6.62 11.90 -15.85
C GLU A 28 -7.34 10.84 -15.01
N ARG A 29 -7.09 10.86 -13.70
CA ARG A 29 -7.50 9.89 -12.69
C ARG A 29 -7.72 10.63 -11.36
N PRO A 30 -8.98 10.94 -10.99
CA PRO A 30 -9.28 11.72 -9.78
C PRO A 30 -9.09 10.93 -8.47
N GLU A 31 -8.80 9.63 -8.53
CA GLU A 31 -8.50 8.83 -7.35
C GLU A 31 -7.29 9.37 -6.59
N LEU A 32 -7.45 9.45 -5.27
CA LEU A 32 -6.44 9.99 -4.35
C LEU A 32 -5.48 8.92 -3.83
N GLU A 33 -5.82 7.64 -4.03
CA GLU A 33 -5.01 6.52 -3.59
C GLU A 33 -3.73 6.42 -4.41
N ASP A 34 -2.61 6.15 -3.72
CA ASP A 34 -1.34 5.88 -4.37
C ASP A 34 -1.47 4.69 -5.33
N ASP A 35 -0.67 4.71 -6.41
CA ASP A 35 -0.49 3.52 -7.23
C ASP A 35 0.07 2.38 -6.37
N ILE A 36 -0.20 1.14 -6.79
CA ILE A 36 0.37 -0.05 -6.16
C ILE A 36 1.89 0.14 -6.12
N ARG A 37 2.42 0.37 -4.91
CA ARG A 37 3.85 0.52 -4.71
C ARG A 37 4.48 -0.81 -5.15
N PRO A 38 5.48 -0.80 -6.04
CA PRO A 38 6.23 -1.99 -6.36
C PRO A 38 7.08 -2.38 -5.15
N GLY A 39 6.43 -2.96 -4.14
CA GLY A 39 7.05 -3.65 -3.04
C GLY A 39 7.38 -5.08 -3.43
N GLN A 40 8.06 -5.79 -2.54
CA GLN A 40 8.25 -7.22 -2.69
C GLN A 40 6.88 -7.87 -2.85
N VAL A 41 6.63 -8.46 -4.03
CA VAL A 41 5.43 -9.26 -4.28
C VAL A 41 5.32 -10.20 -3.10
N HIS A 42 4.20 -10.16 -2.38
CA HIS A 42 4.02 -10.98 -1.19
C HIS A 42 4.05 -12.43 -1.66
N ARG A 43 5.24 -13.04 -1.61
CA ARG A 43 5.58 -14.26 -2.38
C ARG A 43 4.76 -15.48 -1.96
N VAL A 44 3.93 -15.36 -0.91
CA VAL A 44 3.45 -16.50 -0.14
C VAL A 44 2.04 -16.31 0.44
N ILE A 45 1.22 -15.39 -0.08
CA ILE A 45 -0.21 -15.35 0.28
C ILE A 45 -1.03 -15.65 -0.96
N THR A 46 -1.11 -16.93 -1.32
CA THR A 46 -2.10 -17.41 -2.29
C THR A 46 -3.39 -17.77 -1.55
N PRO A 47 -4.57 -17.66 -2.19
CA PRO A 47 -5.84 -18.04 -1.56
C PRO A 47 -5.82 -19.47 -1.01
N GLU A 48 -5.14 -20.39 -1.69
CA GLU A 48 -5.00 -21.78 -1.29
C GLU A 48 -4.19 -21.91 0.02
N ARG A 49 -3.13 -21.11 0.18
CA ARG A 49 -2.36 -21.07 1.43
C ARG A 49 -3.17 -20.47 2.59
N ILE A 50 -4.00 -19.46 2.32
CA ILE A 50 -4.90 -18.89 3.36
C ILE A 50 -5.89 -19.96 3.83
N VAL A 51 -6.54 -20.66 2.90
CA VAL A 51 -7.50 -21.71 3.23
C VAL A 51 -6.83 -22.86 4.00
N GLY A 52 -5.67 -23.34 3.54
CA GLY A 52 -4.91 -24.37 4.23
C GLY A 52 -4.49 -23.97 5.65
N MET A 53 -4.06 -22.72 5.84
CA MET A 53 -3.70 -22.20 7.17
C MET A 53 -4.92 -22.11 8.09
N ASN A 54 -6.07 -21.67 7.57
CA ASN A 54 -7.31 -21.61 8.36
C ASN A 54 -7.77 -23.00 8.83
N LEU A 55 -7.63 -24.03 7.97
CA LEU A 55 -7.94 -25.41 8.34
C LEU A 55 -7.01 -25.93 9.43
N LEU A 56 -5.69 -25.71 9.30
CA LEU A 56 -4.70 -26.10 10.31
C LEU A 56 -4.98 -25.48 11.68
N VAL A 57 -5.33 -24.18 11.72
CA VAL A 57 -5.68 -23.48 12.96
C VAL A 57 -7.01 -23.96 13.54
N PHE A 58 -7.96 -24.31 12.68
CA PHE A 58 -9.26 -24.87 13.12
C PHE A 58 -9.12 -26.27 13.72
N GLU A 59 -8.30 -27.12 13.10
CA GLU A 59 -8.04 -28.48 13.58
C GLU A 59 -7.20 -28.47 14.87
N ASN A 60 -6.24 -27.55 14.99
CA ASN A 60 -5.41 -27.40 16.18
C ASN A 60 -5.20 -25.92 16.54
N HIS A 61 -6.02 -25.42 17.46
CA HIS A 61 -5.91 -24.04 17.97
C HIS A 61 -4.62 -23.74 18.75
N ARG A 62 -3.79 -24.75 19.08
CA ARG A 62 -2.50 -24.58 19.76
C ARG A 62 -1.30 -24.70 18.81
N ILE A 63 -1.53 -24.81 17.49
CA ILE A 63 -0.46 -24.90 16.51
C ILE A 63 0.48 -23.68 16.60
N THR A 64 1.78 -23.92 16.56
CA THR A 64 2.81 -22.89 16.55
C THR A 64 3.38 -22.70 15.15
N VAL A 65 3.94 -21.51 14.87
CA VAL A 65 4.52 -21.20 13.56
C VAL A 65 5.61 -22.19 13.14
N LYS A 66 6.30 -22.84 14.09
CA LYS A 66 7.33 -23.85 13.81
C LYS A 66 6.75 -25.16 13.28
N GLU A 67 5.49 -25.43 13.57
CA GLU A 67 4.77 -26.64 13.14
C GLU A 67 4.09 -26.44 11.78
N ILE A 68 4.04 -25.19 11.29
CA ILE A 68 3.57 -24.84 9.95
C ILE A 68 4.76 -24.95 8.99
N HIS A 69 4.79 -26.00 8.16
CA HIS A 69 5.80 -26.22 7.11
C HIS A 69 5.25 -25.90 5.71
#